data_AF-A0AAE1UFQ0-F1
#
_entry.id   AF-A0AAE1UFQ0-F1
#
_cell.length_a   1.000
_cell.length_b   1.000
_cell.length_c   1.000
_cell.angle_alpha   90.00
_cell.angle_beta   90.00
_cell.angle_gamma   90.00
#
_symmetry.space_group_name_H-M   'P 1'
#
loop_
_entity.id
_entity.type
_entity.pdbx_description
1 polymer ?
#
loop_
_entity_poly.entity_id
_entity_poly.type
_entity_poly.pdbx_seq_one_letter_code
_entity_poly.pdbx_strand_id
1 'polypeptide(L)'
;MDCGSGNSRRYINVTNIVNVLEERQPGLSRALLGYHAFTGCDFTSSFYRKGKLKPLEIVEKDAAGRYLHLFTCMGEVDGDVNIEVASEFVCKMYSQPKRAQYVSILWNHANFACPDQGLSPTDYGWSANGNLLQPVWFDGPSLPDALFTDRDNNKDDSNDTCSDSDETTIVKSTDVDSDADDHIYHEPSDDEAWSEDSDTDSQDVD
;
A
#
# COMPACT_ATOMS: atom_id res chain seq x y z
N MET A 1 7.46 -7.01 -26.52
CA MET A 1 7.27 -5.62 -26.08
C MET A 1 8.64 -4.98 -25.93
N ASP A 2 8.82 -3.75 -26.39
CA ASP A 2 10.07 -3.01 -26.31
C ASP A 2 9.96 -1.96 -25.19
N CYS A 3 10.90 -1.96 -24.26
CA CYS A 3 10.85 -1.14 -23.04
C CYS A 3 12.22 -0.51 -22.74
N GLY A 4 12.23 0.67 -22.10
CA GLY A 4 13.46 1.40 -21.77
C GLY A 4 14.02 2.25 -22.91
N SER A 5 15.09 3.00 -22.64
CA SER A 5 15.73 3.90 -23.62
C SER A 5 17.26 3.80 -23.59
N GLY A 6 17.89 4.08 -24.74
CA GLY A 6 19.36 4.01 -24.89
C GLY A 6 19.92 2.64 -24.50
N ASN A 7 20.96 2.62 -23.66
CA ASN A 7 21.58 1.39 -23.15
C ASN A 7 20.69 0.58 -22.20
N SER A 8 19.54 1.12 -21.76
CA SER A 8 18.57 0.40 -20.93
C SER A 8 17.44 -0.25 -21.73
N ARG A 9 17.44 -0.11 -23.07
CA ARG A 9 16.43 -0.70 -23.95
C ARG A 9 16.48 -2.22 -23.89
N ARG A 10 15.33 -2.86 -23.69
CA ARG A 10 15.18 -4.31 -23.54
C ARG A 10 13.95 -4.79 -24.28
N TYR A 11 14.07 -5.95 -24.90
CA TYR A 11 12.92 -6.67 -25.45
C TYR A 11 12.37 -7.64 -24.42
N ILE A 12 11.11 -7.45 -24.06
CA ILE A 12 10.35 -8.33 -23.19
C ILE A 12 9.55 -9.30 -24.06
N ASN A 13 9.87 -10.60 -23.95
CA ASN A 13 9.11 -11.67 -24.61
C ASN A 13 7.86 -11.98 -23.76
N VAL A 14 6.73 -11.39 -24.15
CA VAL A 14 5.45 -11.54 -23.44
C VAL A 14 4.95 -12.99 -23.50
N THR A 15 5.13 -13.68 -24.63
CA THR A 15 4.75 -15.09 -24.77
C THR A 15 5.49 -15.97 -23.76
N ASN A 16 6.79 -15.73 -23.59
CA ASN A 16 7.56 -16.46 -22.58
C ASN A 16 7.06 -16.18 -21.16
N ILE A 17 6.70 -14.93 -20.83
CA ILE A 17 6.15 -14.57 -19.53
C ILE A 17 4.82 -15.31 -19.29
N VAL A 18 3.91 -15.29 -20.26
CA VAL A 18 2.62 -15.99 -20.16
C VAL A 18 2.86 -17.49 -19.91
N ASN A 19 3.73 -18.13 -20.68
CA ASN A 19 4.03 -19.56 -20.51
C ASN A 19 4.55 -19.86 -19.09
N VAL A 20 5.53 -19.08 -18.60
CA VAL A 20 6.09 -19.27 -17.26
C VAL A 20 5.05 -19.07 -16.14
N LEU A 21 4.10 -18.15 -16.33
CA LEU A 21 3.04 -17.91 -15.35
C LEU A 21 2.01 -19.04 -15.35
N GLU A 22 1.60 -19.51 -16.52
CA GLU A 22 0.67 -20.64 -16.65
C GLU A 22 1.27 -21.95 -16.13
N GLU A 23 2.59 -22.14 -16.26
CA GLU A 23 3.33 -23.27 -15.66
C GLU A 23 3.30 -23.23 -14.12
N ARG A 24 3.30 -22.03 -13.51
CA ARG A 24 3.24 -21.87 -12.05
C ARG A 24 1.85 -22.14 -11.51
N GLN A 25 0.83 -21.55 -12.13
CA GLN A 25 -0.56 -21.74 -11.78
C GLN A 25 -1.45 -21.44 -13.00
N PRO A 26 -2.25 -22.40 -13.47
CA PRO A 26 -3.15 -22.18 -14.61
C PRO A 26 -4.09 -21.01 -14.35
N GLY A 27 -4.20 -20.07 -15.30
CA GLY A 27 -5.03 -18.88 -15.21
C GLY A 27 -4.37 -17.66 -14.55
N LEU A 28 -3.12 -17.79 -14.07
CA LEU A 28 -2.40 -16.70 -13.42
C LEU A 28 -2.19 -15.49 -14.33
N SER A 29 -1.96 -15.72 -15.63
CA SER A 29 -1.78 -14.62 -16.58
C SER A 29 -3.03 -13.73 -16.72
N ARG A 30 -4.23 -14.33 -16.65
CA ARG A 30 -5.52 -13.60 -16.70
C ARG A 30 -5.78 -12.84 -15.39
N ALA A 31 -5.50 -13.48 -14.25
CA ALA A 31 -5.66 -12.88 -12.93
C ALA A 31 -4.73 -11.68 -12.70
N LEU A 32 -3.62 -11.56 -13.43
CA LEU A 32 -2.63 -10.49 -13.23
C LEU A 32 -3.22 -9.07 -13.35
N LEU A 33 -4.25 -8.87 -14.17
CA LEU A 33 -4.84 -7.54 -14.36
C LEU A 33 -5.53 -7.06 -13.07
N GLY A 34 -6.45 -7.86 -12.53
CA GLY A 34 -7.11 -7.54 -11.25
C GLY A 34 -6.13 -7.55 -10.09
N TYR A 35 -5.16 -8.47 -10.09
CA TYR A 35 -4.08 -8.50 -9.11
C TYR A 35 -3.25 -7.21 -9.10
N HIS A 36 -2.90 -6.68 -10.28
CA HIS A 36 -2.12 -5.44 -10.40
C HIS A 36 -2.89 -4.24 -9.87
N ALA A 37 -4.18 -4.13 -10.23
CA ALA A 37 -5.04 -3.06 -9.72
C ALA A 37 -5.22 -3.16 -8.20
N PHE A 38 -5.41 -4.37 -7.66
CA PHE A 38 -5.65 -4.59 -6.24
C PHE A 38 -4.41 -4.34 -5.37
N THR A 39 -3.24 -4.80 -5.80
CA THR A 39 -2.01 -4.73 -4.99
C THR A 39 -1.23 -3.43 -5.17
N GLY A 40 -1.64 -2.59 -6.12
CA GLY A 40 -1.07 -1.29 -6.41
C GLY A 40 -0.64 -1.14 -7.87
N CYS A 41 -1.23 -0.15 -8.54
CA CYS A 41 -0.85 0.34 -9.86
C CYS A 41 -0.65 1.86 -9.85
N ASP A 42 -0.44 2.48 -11.00
CA ASP A 42 -0.24 3.93 -11.08
C ASP A 42 -1.47 4.72 -10.59
N PHE A 43 -2.65 4.09 -10.57
CA PHE A 43 -3.91 4.66 -10.12
C PHE A 43 -4.35 4.21 -8.72
N THR A 44 -3.76 3.15 -8.16
CA THR A 44 -4.13 2.60 -6.85
C THR A 44 -2.91 2.50 -5.95
N SER A 45 -3.01 3.04 -4.73
CA SER A 45 -1.92 2.92 -3.77
C SER A 45 -1.63 1.46 -3.43
N SER A 46 -0.34 1.14 -3.25
CA SER A 46 0.05 -0.17 -2.74
C SER A 46 -0.30 -0.33 -1.27
N PHE A 47 -0.60 -1.57 -0.85
CA PHE A 47 -0.72 -1.90 0.57
C PHE A 47 0.54 -1.55 1.36
N TYR A 48 0.37 -0.92 2.53
CA TYR A 48 1.48 -0.41 3.33
C TYR A 48 2.50 -1.50 3.67
N ARG A 49 3.75 -1.29 3.25
CA ARG A 49 4.89 -2.22 3.41
C ARG A 49 4.65 -3.61 2.83
N LYS A 50 3.77 -3.74 1.83
CA LYS A 50 3.55 -4.98 1.07
C LYS A 50 3.91 -4.75 -0.39
N GLY A 51 5.00 -5.38 -0.83
CA GLY A 51 5.33 -5.48 -2.26
C GLY A 51 4.47 -6.53 -2.96
N LYS A 52 4.64 -6.69 -4.28
CA LYS A 52 3.89 -7.67 -5.10
C LYS A 52 4.32 -9.13 -4.90
N LEU A 53 5.57 -9.38 -4.50
CA LEU A 53 6.06 -10.76 -4.40
C LEU A 53 5.29 -11.59 -3.36
N LYS A 54 5.09 -11.07 -2.14
CA LYS A 54 4.40 -11.81 -1.07
C LYS A 54 2.92 -12.10 -1.39
N PRO A 55 2.10 -11.15 -1.85
CA PRO A 55 0.75 -11.42 -2.35
C PRO A 55 0.74 -12.45 -3.47
N LEU A 56 1.70 -12.41 -4.41
CA LEU A 56 1.78 -13.38 -5.49
C LEU A 56 2.03 -14.80 -4.96
N GLU A 57 2.95 -14.97 -3.99
CA GLU A 57 3.16 -16.25 -3.33
C GLU A 57 1.90 -16.77 -2.61
N ILE A 58 1.08 -15.88 -2.05
CA ILE A 58 -0.19 -16.26 -1.39
C ILE A 58 -1.18 -16.80 -2.43
N VAL A 59 -1.24 -16.19 -3.63
CA VAL A 59 -2.07 -16.67 -4.74
C VAL A 59 -1.57 -18.02 -5.27
N GLU A 60 -0.26 -18.16 -5.50
CA GLU A 60 0.35 -19.39 -6.00
C GLU A 60 0.18 -20.58 -5.03
N LYS A 61 0.17 -20.32 -3.71
CA LYS A 61 -0.05 -21.34 -2.68
C LYS A 61 -1.54 -21.70 -2.47
N ASP A 62 -2.47 -20.98 -3.09
CA ASP A 62 -3.90 -21.24 -2.95
C ASP A 62 -4.36 -22.40 -3.85
N ALA A 63 -4.30 -23.60 -3.30
CA ALA A 63 -4.74 -24.82 -3.99
C ALA A 63 -6.23 -24.81 -4.38
N ALA A 64 -7.06 -24.02 -3.67
CA ALA A 64 -8.49 -23.90 -3.97
C ALA A 64 -8.78 -22.90 -5.10
N GLY A 65 -7.79 -22.11 -5.52
CA GLY A 65 -7.92 -21.14 -6.61
C GLY A 65 -8.89 -19.99 -6.33
N ARG A 66 -9.28 -19.75 -5.06
CA ARG A 66 -10.23 -18.70 -4.68
C ARG A 66 -9.65 -17.30 -4.91
N TYR A 67 -8.38 -17.09 -4.56
CA TYR A 67 -7.72 -15.80 -4.80
C TYR A 67 -7.45 -15.57 -6.29
N LEU A 68 -7.12 -16.64 -7.02
CA LEU A 68 -6.97 -16.58 -8.48
C LEU A 68 -8.27 -16.17 -9.17
N HIS A 69 -9.39 -16.81 -8.77
CA HIS A 69 -10.71 -16.47 -9.28
C HIS A 69 -11.10 -15.03 -8.94
N LEU A 70 -10.88 -14.59 -7.69
CA LEU A 70 -11.10 -13.20 -7.27
C LEU A 70 -10.41 -12.21 -8.20
N PHE A 71 -9.11 -12.39 -8.47
CA PHE A 71 -8.35 -11.46 -9.31
C PHE A 71 -8.70 -11.56 -10.79
N THR A 72 -9.19 -12.72 -11.24
CA THR A 72 -9.74 -12.87 -12.59
C THR A 72 -11.01 -12.05 -12.74
N CYS A 73 -11.98 -12.19 -11.81
CA CYS A 73 -13.21 -11.40 -11.83
C CYS A 73 -12.92 -9.90 -11.71
N MET A 74 -12.00 -9.50 -10.84
CA MET A 74 -11.65 -8.08 -10.68
C MET A 74 -11.02 -7.45 -11.94
N GLY A 75 -10.42 -8.26 -12.83
CA GLY A 75 -9.89 -7.80 -14.11
C GLY A 75 -10.94 -7.75 -15.24
N GLU A 76 -12.15 -8.24 -15.00
CA GLU A 76 -13.24 -8.27 -15.98
C GLU A 76 -14.18 -7.08 -15.78
N VAL A 77 -14.76 -6.58 -16.88
CA VAL A 77 -15.63 -5.39 -16.86
C VAL A 77 -16.89 -5.63 -16.01
N ASP A 78 -17.46 -6.83 -16.11
CA ASP A 78 -18.69 -7.24 -15.40
C ASP A 78 -18.42 -8.33 -14.35
N GLY A 79 -17.18 -8.41 -13.85
CA GLY A 79 -16.79 -9.48 -12.92
C GLY A 79 -17.38 -9.30 -11.52
N ASP A 80 -18.00 -10.35 -11.01
CA ASP A 80 -18.53 -10.37 -9.64
C ASP A 80 -17.39 -10.56 -8.62
N VAL A 81 -17.04 -9.49 -7.90
CA VAL A 81 -15.94 -9.48 -6.94
C VAL A 81 -16.44 -9.91 -5.57
N ASN A 82 -16.01 -11.08 -5.13
CA ASN A 82 -16.30 -11.56 -3.78
C ASN A 82 -15.47 -10.81 -2.73
N ILE A 83 -16.12 -9.86 -2.03
CA ILE A 83 -15.49 -9.00 -1.01
C ILE A 83 -14.99 -9.78 0.20
N GLU A 84 -15.64 -10.89 0.58
CA GLU A 84 -15.21 -11.72 1.70
C GLU A 84 -13.86 -12.38 1.39
N VAL A 85 -13.70 -12.92 0.17
CA VAL A 85 -12.43 -13.52 -0.29
C VAL A 85 -11.35 -12.45 -0.42
N ALA A 86 -11.69 -11.24 -0.90
CA ALA A 86 -10.75 -10.12 -0.95
C ALA A 86 -10.27 -9.71 0.45
N SER A 87 -11.19 -9.62 1.40
CA SER A 87 -10.90 -9.29 2.80
C SER A 87 -10.04 -10.37 3.45
N GLU A 88 -10.36 -11.65 3.23
CA GLU A 88 -9.56 -12.78 3.70
C GLU A 88 -8.13 -12.72 3.13
N PHE A 89 -7.99 -12.40 1.83
CA PHE A 89 -6.69 -12.25 1.19
C PHE A 89 -5.85 -11.13 1.81
N VAL A 90 -6.45 -9.96 2.06
CA VAL A 90 -5.78 -8.85 2.75
C VAL A 90 -5.37 -9.26 4.16
N CYS A 91 -6.29 -9.88 4.92
CA CYS A 91 -5.98 -10.44 6.22
C CYS A 91 -4.79 -11.38 6.13
N LYS A 92 -4.73 -12.31 5.18
CA LYS A 92 -3.61 -13.24 4.99
C LYS A 92 -2.29 -12.55 4.63
N MET A 93 -2.34 -11.46 3.86
CA MET A 93 -1.19 -10.64 3.50
C MET A 93 -0.56 -9.94 4.72
N TYR A 94 -1.41 -9.47 5.63
CA TYR A 94 -1.03 -8.86 6.91
C TYR A 94 -0.86 -9.86 8.04
N SER A 95 -1.36 -11.09 7.88
CA SER A 95 -1.35 -12.13 8.92
C SER A 95 0.06 -12.64 9.15
N GLN A 96 0.82 -11.86 9.90
CA GLN A 96 1.75 -12.38 10.89
C GLN A 96 1.45 -11.70 12.23
N PRO A 97 0.25 -11.85 12.82
CA PRO A 97 0.07 -11.40 14.17
C PRO A 97 0.58 -12.54 15.04
N LYS A 98 1.90 -12.83 14.93
CA LYS A 98 2.57 -13.85 15.73
C LYS A 98 2.15 -13.68 17.20
N ARG A 99 2.04 -12.43 17.64
CA ARG A 99 1.55 -12.04 18.97
C ARG A 99 0.09 -12.43 19.24
N ALA A 100 -0.83 -12.24 18.30
CA ALA A 100 -2.21 -12.69 18.47
C ALA A 100 -2.32 -14.22 18.48
N GLN A 101 -1.52 -14.89 17.64
CA GLN A 101 -1.43 -16.35 17.64
C GLN A 101 -0.95 -16.88 19.01
N TYR A 102 0.05 -16.24 19.62
CA TYR A 102 0.50 -16.58 20.98
C TYR A 102 -0.63 -16.45 22.00
N VAL A 103 -1.34 -15.31 22.01
CA VAL A 103 -2.46 -15.08 22.93
C VAL A 103 -3.58 -16.11 22.72
N SER A 104 -3.94 -16.42 21.47
CA SER A 104 -4.96 -17.41 21.16
C SER A 104 -4.59 -18.82 21.63
N ILE A 105 -3.33 -19.24 21.45
CA ILE A 105 -2.87 -20.54 21.93
C ILE A 105 -2.87 -20.55 23.47
N LEU A 106 -2.37 -19.49 24.11
CA LEU A 106 -2.34 -19.38 25.57
C LEU A 106 -3.74 -19.45 26.19
N TRP A 107 -4.73 -18.81 25.57
CA TRP A 107 -6.13 -18.88 26.00
C TRP A 107 -6.76 -20.25 25.75
N ASN A 108 -6.46 -20.89 24.62
CA ASN A 108 -6.86 -22.28 24.39
C ASN A 108 -6.26 -23.22 25.45
N HIS A 109 -5.10 -22.86 25.99
CA HIS A 109 -4.41 -23.59 27.03
C HIS A 109 -4.82 -23.20 28.47
N ALA A 110 -5.82 -22.33 28.66
CA ALA A 110 -6.20 -21.82 29.98
C ALA A 110 -6.61 -22.91 30.98
N ASN A 111 -6.99 -24.10 30.51
CA ASN A 111 -7.36 -25.24 31.36
C ASN A 111 -6.17 -26.14 31.77
N PHE A 112 -4.96 -25.88 31.26
CA PHE A 112 -3.76 -26.61 31.67
C PHE A 112 -3.09 -25.93 32.87
N ALA A 113 -2.46 -26.71 33.74
CA ALA A 113 -1.71 -26.18 34.89
C ALA A 113 -0.53 -25.28 34.49
N CYS A 114 -0.02 -25.43 33.26
CA CYS A 114 1.05 -24.63 32.67
C CYS A 114 0.62 -24.23 31.24
N PRO A 115 -0.14 -23.14 31.05
CA PRO A 115 -0.69 -22.76 29.75
C PRO A 115 0.37 -22.41 28.70
N ASP A 116 1.55 -21.98 29.16
CA ASP A 116 2.72 -21.61 28.38
C ASP A 116 3.67 -22.78 28.11
N GLN A 117 3.33 -24.01 28.50
CA GLN A 117 4.20 -25.17 28.31
C GLN A 117 4.55 -25.38 26.83
N GLY A 118 5.85 -25.25 26.51
CA GLY A 118 6.35 -25.37 25.14
C GLY A 118 6.11 -24.15 24.25
N LEU A 119 5.66 -23.02 24.82
CA LEU A 119 5.43 -21.76 24.11
C LEU A 119 6.41 -20.70 24.60
N SER A 120 7.30 -20.23 23.72
CA SER A 120 8.12 -19.05 24.01
C SER A 120 7.53 -17.81 23.35
N PRO A 121 7.23 -16.71 24.07
CA PRO A 121 6.82 -15.44 23.47
C PRO A 121 7.76 -14.96 22.36
N THR A 122 9.05 -15.30 22.44
CA THR A 122 10.06 -14.89 21.45
C THR A 122 9.83 -15.47 20.06
N ASP A 123 9.24 -16.66 19.98
CA ASP A 123 8.87 -17.28 18.71
C ASP A 123 7.68 -16.54 18.06
N TYR A 124 6.97 -15.75 18.86
CA TYR A 124 5.73 -15.11 18.52
C TYR A 124 5.79 -13.58 18.43
N GLY A 125 6.95 -13.02 18.08
CA GLY A 125 7.10 -11.58 17.83
C GLY A 125 7.24 -10.73 19.09
N TRP A 126 7.70 -11.33 20.18
CA TRP A 126 8.20 -10.64 21.36
C TRP A 126 9.73 -10.78 21.45
N SER A 127 10.38 -9.89 22.19
CA SER A 127 11.80 -9.98 22.56
C SER A 127 11.92 -9.87 24.07
N ALA A 128 12.86 -10.61 24.65
CA ALA A 128 13.15 -10.53 26.08
C ALA A 128 14.15 -9.40 26.33
N ASN A 129 13.75 -8.43 27.15
CA ASN A 129 14.62 -7.36 27.64
C ASN A 129 14.67 -7.46 29.17
N GLY A 130 15.61 -8.28 29.67
CA GLY A 130 15.68 -8.66 31.08
C GLY A 130 14.41 -9.40 31.51
N ASN A 131 13.65 -8.79 32.44
CA ASN A 131 12.39 -9.34 32.95
C ASN A 131 11.14 -8.84 32.21
N LEU A 132 11.31 -8.07 31.12
CA LEU A 132 10.21 -7.50 30.35
C LEU A 132 10.14 -8.12 28.96
N LEU A 133 8.92 -8.36 28.48
CA LEU A 133 8.67 -8.69 27.08
C LEU A 133 8.38 -7.40 26.32
N GLN A 134 9.14 -7.15 25.25
CA GLN A 134 8.94 -6.03 24.35
C GLN A 134 8.44 -6.53 23.00
N PRO A 135 7.36 -5.96 22.45
CA PRO A 135 6.89 -6.36 21.14
C PRO A 135 7.95 -6.03 20.10
N VAL A 136 8.31 -7.01 19.29
CA VAL A 136 9.12 -6.78 18.09
C VAL A 136 8.18 -6.22 17.04
N TRP A 137 8.22 -4.90 16.87
CA TRP A 137 7.35 -4.21 15.92
C TRP A 137 7.76 -4.47 14.47
N PHE A 138 9.07 -4.55 14.23
CA PHE A 138 9.64 -4.65 12.89
C PHE A 138 11.08 -5.18 12.96
N ASP A 139 11.43 -6.04 12.00
CA ASP A 139 12.80 -6.49 11.76
C ASP A 139 13.35 -5.81 10.50
N GLY A 140 14.43 -5.05 10.63
CA GLY A 140 15.11 -4.35 9.55
C GLY A 140 15.15 -2.81 9.72
N PRO A 141 15.73 -2.08 8.75
CA PRO A 141 15.73 -0.62 8.76
C PRO A 141 14.32 -0.11 8.44
N SER A 142 13.78 0.77 9.29
CA SER A 142 12.44 1.37 9.12
C SER A 142 12.29 2.13 7.80
N LEU A 143 13.42 2.49 7.19
CA LEU A 143 13.57 3.18 5.93
C LEU A 143 14.89 2.70 5.26
N PRO A 144 14.91 2.30 3.98
CA PRO A 144 16.14 1.85 3.33
C PRO A 144 17.21 2.95 3.30
N ASP A 145 18.44 2.63 3.70
CA ASP A 145 19.59 3.57 3.72
C ASP A 145 19.85 4.20 2.33
N ALA A 146 19.43 3.54 1.26
CA ALA A 146 19.52 4.05 -0.11
C ALA A 146 18.79 5.38 -0.35
N LEU A 147 17.81 5.74 0.51
CA LEU A 147 17.09 7.02 0.43
C LEU A 147 17.91 8.21 0.97
N PHE A 148 19.00 7.96 1.71
CA PHE A 148 19.90 8.98 2.24
C PHE A 148 21.32 8.82 1.69
N THR A 149 21.46 8.45 0.41
CA THR A 149 22.76 8.60 -0.23
C THR A 149 23.06 10.10 -0.30
N ASP A 150 23.80 10.56 0.70
CA ASP A 150 24.13 11.95 0.90
C ASP A 150 24.77 12.52 -0.36
N ARG A 151 24.20 13.64 -0.75
CA ARG A 151 24.69 14.59 -1.73
C ARG A 151 25.93 15.34 -1.21
N ASP A 152 26.70 14.73 -0.32
CA ASP A 152 27.88 15.26 0.36
C ASP A 152 29.10 14.41 0.00
N ASN A 153 29.49 14.46 -1.26
CA ASN A 153 30.87 14.21 -1.69
C ASN A 153 31.10 14.90 -3.03
N ASN A 154 31.18 16.23 -2.98
CA ASN A 154 32.03 17.01 -3.87
C ASN A 154 32.36 18.34 -3.17
N LYS A 155 33.33 18.26 -2.25
CA LYS A 155 34.30 19.35 -2.13
C LYS A 155 35.31 19.12 -3.24
N ASP A 156 35.19 19.89 -4.32
CA ASP A 156 36.36 20.40 -5.01
C ASP A 156 36.00 21.73 -5.69
N ASP A 157 36.89 22.69 -5.45
CA ASP A 157 36.77 24.10 -5.70
C ASP A 157 36.62 24.45 -7.19
N SER A 158 35.63 25.28 -7.51
CA SER A 158 35.80 26.38 -8.48
C SER A 158 34.64 27.36 -8.37
N ASN A 159 34.89 28.37 -7.54
CA ASN A 159 34.54 29.77 -7.73
C ASN A 159 33.65 30.10 -8.95
N ASP A 160 32.37 30.40 -8.72
CA ASP A 160 31.79 31.58 -9.35
C ASP A 160 30.68 32.18 -8.48
N THR A 161 30.79 33.48 -8.31
CA THR A 161 30.06 34.30 -7.35
C THR A 161 28.77 34.80 -7.99
N CYS A 162 27.64 34.71 -7.29
CA CYS A 162 26.77 35.89 -7.09
C CYS A 162 25.80 35.66 -5.93
N SER A 163 26.06 36.40 -4.84
CA SER A 163 25.02 37.05 -4.03
C SER A 163 24.07 37.80 -4.97
N ASP A 164 22.78 37.98 -4.75
CA ASP A 164 22.10 38.19 -3.47
C ASP A 164 20.57 38.27 -3.72
N SER A 165 19.81 38.16 -2.63
CA SER A 165 18.51 38.82 -2.40
C SER A 165 17.23 38.26 -3.05
N ASP A 166 16.44 37.60 -2.18
CA ASP A 166 14.98 37.69 -2.17
C ASP A 166 14.53 39.17 -2.24
N GLU A 167 13.70 39.54 -3.23
CA GLU A 167 12.66 40.53 -3.00
C GLU A 167 11.49 40.34 -3.98
N THR A 168 10.30 40.29 -3.40
CA THR A 168 9.01 40.32 -4.07
C THR A 168 8.71 41.74 -4.54
N THR A 169 8.45 41.96 -5.84
CA THR A 169 7.79 43.20 -6.28
C THR A 169 7.06 43.05 -7.62
N ILE A 170 5.73 42.97 -7.50
CA ILE A 170 4.70 43.65 -8.30
C ILE A 170 5.07 43.93 -9.77
N VAL A 171 4.64 43.03 -10.65
CA VAL A 171 4.51 43.31 -12.09
C VAL A 171 3.45 44.39 -12.30
N LYS A 172 3.87 45.56 -12.79
CA LYS A 172 2.98 46.55 -13.40
C LYS A 172 3.49 46.80 -14.82
N SER A 173 2.92 46.07 -15.77
CA SER A 173 3.02 46.40 -17.19
C SER A 173 1.63 46.75 -17.70
N THR A 174 1.45 48.04 -17.96
CA THR A 174 0.36 48.60 -18.73
C THR A 174 0.62 48.32 -20.22
N ASP A 175 -0.41 47.86 -20.91
CA ASP A 175 -0.99 48.47 -22.13
C ASP A 175 -1.57 47.41 -23.09
N VAL A 176 -2.91 47.31 -23.01
CA VAL A 176 -3.93 47.25 -24.08
C VAL A 176 -3.59 46.64 -25.44
N ASP A 177 -4.32 45.57 -25.80
CA ASP A 177 -5.37 45.53 -26.86
C ASP A 177 -5.97 44.10 -26.93
N SER A 178 -7.19 43.86 -26.41
CA SER A 178 -8.46 43.63 -27.17
C SER A 178 -8.37 42.46 -28.18
N ASP A 179 -9.09 41.33 -28.05
CA ASP A 179 -10.55 41.24 -28.06
C ASP A 179 -11.10 39.93 -27.42
N ALA A 180 -12.37 40.04 -27.03
CA ALA A 180 -13.23 39.15 -26.25
C ALA A 180 -13.42 37.69 -26.72
N ASP A 181 -13.52 36.77 -25.75
CA ASP A 181 -14.72 35.92 -25.58
C ASP A 181 -14.87 35.51 -24.10
N ASP A 182 -16.05 35.74 -23.54
CA ASP A 182 -16.35 35.82 -22.11
C ASP A 182 -17.21 34.62 -21.68
N HIS A 183 -16.61 33.65 -20.99
CA HIS A 183 -17.34 32.56 -20.33
C HIS A 183 -16.96 32.48 -18.85
N ILE A 184 -17.71 33.24 -18.05
CA ILE A 184 -17.75 33.20 -16.60
C ILE A 184 -18.23 31.82 -16.15
N TYR A 185 -17.35 31.02 -15.55
CA TYR A 185 -17.74 29.92 -14.68
C TYR A 185 -17.76 30.43 -13.24
N HIS A 186 -18.97 30.53 -12.68
CA HIS A 186 -19.19 30.68 -11.25
C HIS A 186 -18.78 29.37 -10.55
N GLU A 187 -17.75 29.40 -9.72
CA GLU A 187 -17.53 28.40 -8.67
C GLU A 187 -18.53 28.66 -7.53
N PRO A 188 -19.36 27.68 -7.13
CA PRO A 188 -20.05 27.73 -5.85
C PRO A 188 -19.10 27.24 -4.75
N SER A 189 -18.91 28.09 -3.73
CA SER A 189 -18.27 27.73 -2.46
C SER A 189 -19.24 26.92 -1.61
N ASP A 190 -19.04 25.62 -1.51
CA ASP A 190 -19.77 24.76 -0.57
C ASP A 190 -18.96 24.59 0.72
N ASP A 191 -18.92 25.64 1.52
CA ASP A 191 -18.63 25.59 2.95
C ASP A 191 -19.91 25.13 3.69
N GLU A 192 -20.30 23.86 3.54
CA GLU A 192 -21.33 23.26 4.40
C GLU A 192 -20.65 22.62 5.61
N ALA A 193 -20.57 23.45 6.65
CA ALA A 193 -20.17 23.06 8.00
C ALA A 193 -21.13 22.02 8.57
N TRP A 194 -20.54 20.94 9.06
CA TRP A 194 -21.19 19.86 9.82
C TRP A 194 -22.02 20.43 10.97
N SER A 195 -23.35 20.29 10.92
CA SER A 195 -24.21 20.54 12.07
C SER A 195 -24.37 19.27 12.90
N GLU A 196 -23.69 19.26 14.05
CA GLU A 196 -23.89 18.32 15.15
C GLU A 196 -25.23 18.56 15.87
N ASP A 197 -25.76 17.46 16.41
CA ASP A 197 -26.68 17.33 17.54
C ASP A 197 -28.19 17.61 17.40
N SER A 198 -28.96 16.53 17.53
CA SER A 198 -30.08 16.50 18.48
C SER A 198 -30.40 15.08 18.93
N ASP A 199 -29.92 14.75 20.13
CA ASP A 199 -30.48 13.72 20.99
C ASP A 199 -31.90 14.13 21.39
N THR A 200 -32.90 13.34 21.01
CA THR A 200 -34.24 13.42 21.61
C THR A 200 -34.51 12.16 22.41
N ASP A 201 -34.25 12.28 23.70
CA ASP A 201 -34.75 11.43 24.78
C ASP A 201 -36.28 11.57 24.85
N SER A 202 -37.02 10.48 24.63
CA SER A 202 -38.48 10.45 24.77
C SER A 202 -38.84 9.52 25.92
N GLN A 203 -39.20 10.15 27.03
CA GLN A 203 -39.75 9.56 28.22
C GLN A 203 -41.19 9.07 28.02
N ASP A 204 -41.56 8.14 28.90
CA ASP A 204 -42.82 7.40 29.03
C ASP A 204 -44.12 8.21 29.07
N VAL A 205 -45.19 7.59 28.54
CA VAL A 205 -46.63 7.68 28.87
C VAL A 205 -47.32 6.57 28.05
N ASP A 206 -48.15 5.63 28.53
CA ASP A 206 -48.85 5.32 29.79
C ASP A 206 -48.91 3.78 29.93
#